data_AF-A0A1V5ACS0-F1
#
_entry.id   AF-A0A1V5ACS0-F1
#
_cell.length_a   1.000
_cell.length_b   1.000
_cell.length_c   1.000
_cell.angle_alpha   90.00
_cell.angle_beta   90.00
_cell.angle_gamma   90.00
#
_symmetry.space_group_name_H-M   'P 1'
#
loop_
_entity.id
_entity.type
_entity.pdbx_description
1 polymer ?
#
loop_
_entity_poly.entity_id
_entity_poly.type
_entity_poly.pdbx_seq_one_letter_code
_entity_poly.pdbx_strand_id
1 'polypeptide(L)' 'MEHLYRHIDQYLTLINHPDFKRDVTMLMMRRIFGRANLTAREASTLHGLMRRSEWHIDPATKDRNLGPESPDQDLAKE' A
#
# COMPACT_ATOMS: atom_id res chain seq x y z
N MET A 1 -10.92 -7.45 3.49
CA MET A 1 -11.18 -6.08 2.98
C MET A 1 -10.87 -4.99 3.99
N GLU A 2 -11.27 -5.11 5.26
CA GLU A 2 -10.99 -4.07 6.27
C GLU A 2 -9.50 -3.72 6.39
N HIS A 3 -8.62 -4.73 6.41
CA HIS A 3 -7.17 -4.54 6.41
C HIS A 3 -6.67 -3.70 5.21
N LEU A 4 -7.24 -3.90 4.02
CA LEU A 4 -6.87 -3.12 2.84
C LEU A 4 -7.30 -1.66 2.99
N TYR A 5 -8.52 -1.41 3.47
CA TYR A 5 -8.99 -0.04 3.71
C TYR A 5 -8.17 0.67 4.79
N ARG A 6 -7.78 -0.03 5.86
CA ARG A 6 -6.91 0.53 6.91
C ARG A 6 -5.53 0.88 6.36
N HIS A 7 -4.96 0.02 5.51
CA HIS A 7 -3.67 0.31 4.86
C HIS A 7 -3.79 1.50 3.91
N ILE A 8 -4.86 1.59 3.10
CA ILE A 8 -5.09 2.79 2.25
C ILE A 8 -5.17 4.06 3.10
N ASP A 9 -5.90 4.01 4.22
CA ASP A 9 -6.05 5.14 5.12
C ASP A 9 -4.69 5.64 5.67
N GLN A 10 -3.83 4.70 6.08
CA GLN A 10 -2.46 4.98 6.52
C GLN A 10 -1.57 5.48 5.38
N TYR A 11 -1.70 4.88 4.19
CA TYR A 11 -0.96 5.26 3.00
C TYR A 11 -1.29 6.70 2.57
N LEU A 12 -2.55 7.12 2.68
CA LEU A 12 -2.95 8.51 2.44
C LEU A 12 -2.24 9.49 3.39
N THR A 13 -2.04 9.10 4.65
CA THR A 13 -1.23 9.90 5.59
C THR A 13 0.23 9.95 5.15
N LEU A 14 0.82 8.82 4.75
CA LEU A 14 2.22 8.73 4.31
C LEU A 14 2.51 9.66 3.11
N ILE A 15 1.61 9.70 2.14
CA ILE A 15 1.79 10.54 0.94
C ILE A 15 1.37 12.00 1.14
N ASN A 16 1.08 12.42 2.38
CA ASN A 16 0.55 13.75 2.72
C ASN A 16 -0.70 14.11 1.90
N HIS A 17 -1.62 13.15 1.71
CA HIS A 17 -2.88 13.40 1.01
C HIS A 17 -3.71 14.45 1.76
N PRO A 18 -4.29 15.45 1.07
CA PRO A 18 -5.02 16.52 1.75
C PRO A 18 -6.19 16.01 2.60
N ASP A 19 -6.24 16.44 3.86
CA ASP A 19 -7.25 15.99 4.83
C ASP A 19 -8.68 16.20 4.35
N PHE A 20 -8.97 17.36 3.75
CA PHE A 20 -10.31 17.68 3.25
C PHE A 20 -10.80 16.75 2.12
N LYS A 21 -9.89 15.99 1.49
CA LYS A 21 -10.23 14.98 0.48
C LYS A 21 -10.25 13.56 1.02
N ARG A 22 -9.75 13.33 2.23
CA ARG A 22 -9.48 11.99 2.78
C ARG A 22 -10.75 11.13 2.84
N ASP A 23 -11.83 11.66 3.40
CA ASP A 23 -13.11 10.93 3.53
C ASP A 23 -13.72 10.59 2.17
N VAL A 24 -13.68 11.54 1.22
CA VAL A 24 -14.19 11.33 -0.14
C VAL A 24 -13.35 10.28 -0.87
N THR A 25 -12.03 10.33 -0.75
CA THR A 25 -11.13 9.32 -1.31
C THR A 25 -11.43 7.94 -0.73
N MET A 26 -11.57 7.82 0.60
CA MET A 26 -11.90 6.55 1.25
C MET A 26 -13.28 6.02 0.83
N LEU A 27 -14.28 6.88 0.69
CA LEU A 27 -15.59 6.52 0.16
C LEU A 27 -15.50 5.97 -1.27
N MET A 28 -14.72 6.62 -2.13
CA MET A 28 -14.55 6.18 -3.52
C MET A 28 -13.81 4.84 -3.60
N MET A 29 -12.78 4.63 -2.79
CA MET A 29 -12.08 3.34 -2.69
C MET A 29 -13.03 2.20 -2.28
N ARG A 30 -13.89 2.45 -1.27
CA ARG A 30 -14.92 1.49 -0.86
C ARG A 30 -15.90 1.17 -1.99
N ARG A 31 -16.37 2.19 -2.72
CA ARG A 31 -17.28 2.03 -3.87
C ARG A 31 -16.64 1.27 -5.02
N ILE A 32 -15.40 1.59 -5.37
CA ILE A 32 -14.67 0.94 -6.46
C ILE A 32 -14.45 -0.53 -6.12
N PHE A 33 -13.84 -0.83 -4.97
CA PHE A 33 -13.52 -2.21 -4.63
C PHE A 33 -14.75 -3.05 -4.27
N GLY A 34 -15.79 -2.44 -3.71
CA GLY A 34 -17.08 -3.11 -3.50
C GLY A 34 -17.74 -3.55 -4.81
N ARG A 35 -17.61 -2.75 -5.88
CA ARG A 35 -18.11 -3.12 -7.22
C ARG A 35 -17.20 -4.11 -7.94
N ALA A 36 -15.89 -3.97 -7.77
CA ALA A 36 -14.91 -4.87 -8.38
C ALA A 36 -14.97 -6.29 -7.80
N ASN A 37 -15.58 -6.46 -6.61
CA ASN A 37 -15.70 -7.72 -5.90
C ASN A 37 -14.36 -8.48 -5.85
N LEU A 38 -13.32 -7.79 -5.36
CA LEU A 38 -11.95 -8.28 -5.38
C LEU A 38 -11.85 -9.65 -4.68
N THR A 39 -11.13 -10.56 -5.33
CA THR A 39 -10.63 -11.78 -4.71
C THR A 39 -9.60 -11.45 -3.63
N ALA A 40 -9.34 -12.41 -2.74
CA ALA A 40 -8.30 -12.27 -1.71
C ALA A 40 -6.91 -12.02 -2.33
N ARG A 41 -6.62 -12.63 -3.49
CA ARG A 41 -5.34 -12.45 -4.19
C ARG A 41 -5.18 -11.03 -4.71
N GLU A 42 -6.19 -10.47 -5.36
CA GLU A 42 -6.14 -9.11 -5.89
C GLU A 42 -5.99 -8.07 -4.76
N ALA A 43 -6.72 -8.25 -3.65
CA ALA A 43 -6.57 -7.40 -2.48
C ALA A 43 -5.14 -7.46 -1.91
N SER A 44 -4.54 -8.66 -1.84
CA SER A 44 -3.14 -8.82 -1.42
C SER A 44 -2.15 -8.19 -2.40
N THR A 45 -2.41 -8.25 -3.70
CA THR A 45 -1.58 -7.58 -4.72
C THR A 45 -1.60 -6.06 -4.53
N LEU A 46 -2.77 -5.45 -4.34
CA LEU A 46 -2.89 -4.01 -4.07
C LEU A 46 -2.15 -3.62 -2.77
N HIS A 47 -2.30 -4.45 -1.73
CA HIS A 47 -1.60 -4.25 -0.47
C HIS A 47 -0.08 -4.31 -0.63
N GLY A 48 0.44 -5.29 -1.37
CA GLY A 48 1.87 -5.44 -1.65
C GLY A 48 2.43 -4.29 -2.48
N LEU A 49 1.67 -3.77 -3.44
CA LEU A 49 2.06 -2.61 -4.25
C LEU A 49 2.23 -1.35 -3.39
N MET A 50 1.23 -1.04 -2.56
CA MET A 50 1.30 0.10 -1.63
C MET A 50 2.53 -0.05 -0.73
N ARG A 51 2.68 -1.21 -0.09
CA ARG A 51 3.82 -1.49 0.79
C ARG A 51 5.18 -1.28 0.11
N ARG A 52 5.34 -1.77 -1.12
CA ARG A 52 6.59 -1.55 -1.88
C ARG A 52 6.81 -0.06 -2.16
N SER A 53 5.76 0.68 -2.50
CA SER A 53 5.87 2.13 -2.71
C SER A 53 6.26 2.90 -1.45
N GLU A 54 5.85 2.44 -0.26
CA GLU A 54 6.27 3.07 1.02
C GLU A 54 7.79 3.09 1.16
N TRP A 55 8.49 2.02 0.74
CA TRP A 55 9.96 1.96 0.77
C TRP A 55 10.64 3.02 -0.07
N HIS A 56 9.99 3.43 -1.16
CA HIS A 56 10.50 4.48 -2.05
C HIS A 56 10.16 5.88 -1.54
N ILE A 57 9.12 6.02 -0.72
CA ILE A 57 8.70 7.31 -0.12
C ILE A 57 9.50 7.62 1.14
N ASP A 58 9.63 6.63 2.03
CA ASP A 58 10.39 6.73 3.27
C ASP A 58 11.24 5.47 3.44
N PRO A 59 12.55 5.53 3.15
CA PRO A 59 13.45 4.40 3.32
C PRO A 59 13.50 3.83 4.75
N ALA A 60 13.12 4.60 5.78
CA ALA A 60 13.05 4.11 7.16
C ALA A 60 11.89 3.12 7.39
N THR A 61 10.92 3.05 6.47
CA THR A 61 9.86 2.03 6.49
C THR A 61 10.37 0.65 6.05
N LYS A 62 11.54 0.58 5.40
CA LYS A 62 12.18 -0.66 4.92
C LYS A 62 12.44 -1.65 6.07
N ASP A 63 12.83 -1.15 7.25
CA ASP A 63 13.25 -1.99 8.38
C ASP A 63 12.11 -2.56 9.24
N ARG A 64 10.86 -2.10 9.07
CA ARG A 64 9.77 -2.56 9.95
C ARG A 64 9.37 -4.02 9.73
N ASN A 65 9.80 -4.66 8.64
CA ASN A 65 9.37 -6.00 8.29
C ASN A 65 10.32 -6.76 7.34
N LEU A 66 11.64 -6.48 7.37
CA LEU A 66 12.59 -7.44 6.82
C LEU A 66 12.60 -8.68 7.74
N GLY A 67 11.71 -9.63 7.47
CA GLY A 67 12.06 -11.03 7.69
C GLY A 67 13.29 -11.36 6.83
N PRO A 68 14.05 -12.42 7.16
CA PRO A 68 15.42 -12.67 6.68
C PRO A 68 15.60 -12.89 5.16
N GLU A 69 14.58 -12.66 4.36
CA GLU A 69 14.60 -12.87 2.91
C GLU A 69 14.22 -11.58 2.18
N SER A 70 15.22 -10.76 1.84
CA SER A 70 15.12 -9.78 0.76
C SER A 70 16.23 -10.06 -0.25
N PRO A 71 15.93 -10.74 -1.37
CA PRO A 71 16.88 -10.92 -2.46
C PRO A 71 16.85 -9.68 -3.34
N ASP A 72 17.56 -8.63 -2.91
CA ASP A 72 17.91 -7.50 -3.78
C ASP A 72 19.39 -7.64 -4.15
N GLN A 73 19.75 -8.81 -4.72
CA GLN A 73 21.11 -9.11 -5.17
C GLN A 73 21.33 -8.92 -6.69
N ASP A 74 20.32 -8.50 -7.46
CA ASP A 74 20.42 -8.51 -8.94
C ASP A 74 20.41 -7.14 -9.63
N LEU A 75 20.56 -6.02 -8.91
CA LEU A 75 20.81 -4.70 -9.52
C LEU A 75 22.21 -4.15 -9.17
N ALA A 76 23.24 -4.97 -9.35
CA ALA A 76 24.63 -4.52 -9.32
C ALA A 76 25.52 -5.30 -10.32
N LYS A 77 24.99 -5.57 -11.51
CA LYS A 77 25.79 -6.03 -12.65
C LYS A 77 25.35 -5.29 -13.90
N GLU A 78 25.99 -4.16 -14.16
CA GLU A 78 26.43 -3.68 -15.48
C GLU A 78 27.37 -2.48 -15.29
#